data_AF-G5J5N0-F1
#
_entry.id   AF-G5J5N0-F1
#
_cell.length_a   1.000
_cell.length_b   1.000
_cell.length_c   1.000
_cell.angle_alpha   90.00
_cell.angle_beta   90.00
_cell.angle_gamma   90.00
#
_symmetry.space_group_name_H-M   'P 1'
#
loop_
_entity.id
_entity.type
_entity.pdbx_description
1 polymer ?
#
loop_
_entity_poly.entity_id
_entity_poly.type
_entity_poly.pdbx_seq_one_letter_code
_entity_poly.pdbx_strand_id
1 'polypeptide(L)' 'MKSLQDYTIVIRPDDNNTFVAYVPAIKGCHAWGETSEAARAELDNVFAMILEEYCDHCS' A
#
# COMPACT_ATOMS: atom_id res chain seq x y z
N MET A 1 -8.34 1.35 15.22
CA MET A 1 -7.88 1.94 13.95
C MET A 1 -6.96 0.94 13.31
N LYS A 2 -7.28 0.44 12.11
CA LYS A 2 -6.38 -0.50 11.41
C LYS A 2 -5.29 0.31 10.70
N SER A 3 -4.04 -0.05 10.91
CA SER A 3 -2.87 0.54 10.25
C SER A 3 -2.36 -0.41 9.15
N LEU A 4 -1.59 0.11 8.19
CA LEU A 4 -0.84 -0.75 7.24
C LEU A 4 0.05 -1.77 7.94
N GLN A 5 0.48 -1.49 9.17
CA GLN A 5 1.25 -2.41 10.00
C GLN A 5 0.47 -3.68 10.38
N ASP A 6 -0.86 -3.63 10.36
CA ASP A 6 -1.73 -4.80 10.59
C ASP A 6 -1.85 -5.69 9.34
N TYR A 7 -1.31 -5.25 8.21
CA TYR A 7 -1.40 -5.95 6.94
C TYR A 7 -0.03 -6.44 6.46
N THR A 8 -0.04 -7.59 5.80
CA THR A 8 1.15 -8.07 5.11
C THR A 8 1.36 -7.23 3.84
N ILE A 9 2.50 -6.56 3.78
CA ILE A 9 2.91 -5.76 2.62
C ILE A 9 3.98 -6.53 1.88
N VAL A 10 3.73 -6.75 0.59
CA VAL A 10 4.65 -7.43 -0.30
C VAL A 10 5.34 -6.37 -1.14
N ILE A 11 6.67 -6.29 -1.03
CA ILE A 11 7.51 -5.45 -1.88
C ILE A 11 8.33 -6.39 -2.77
N ARG A 12 8.26 -6.19 -4.08
CA ARG A 12 9.08 -6.91 -5.04
C ARG A 12 9.72 -5.94 -6.03
N PRO A 13 10.94 -6.24 -6.51
CA PRO A 13 11.47 -5.55 -7.68
C PRO A 13 10.57 -5.83 -8.88
N ASP A 14 10.41 -4.83 -9.73
CA ASP A 14 9.67 -4.87 -10.98
C ASP A 14 10.60 -4.44 -12.14
N ASP A 15 10.08 -4.48 -13.36
CA ASP A 15 10.84 -4.08 -14.53
C ASP A 15 11.32 -2.62 -14.43
N ASN A 16 12.42 -2.29 -15.13
CA ASN A 16 13.05 -0.96 -15.15
C ASN A 16 13.67 -0.47 -13.82
N ASN A 17 14.22 -1.36 -12.99
CA ASN A 17 14.81 -1.00 -11.68
C ASN A 17 13.82 -0.32 -10.73
N THR A 18 12.53 -0.63 -10.87
CA THR A 18 11.50 -0.13 -9.96
C THR A 18 11.11 -1.19 -8.94
N PHE A 19 10.36 -0.77 -7.93
CA PHE A 19 9.80 -1.65 -6.90
C PHE A 19 8.29 -1.45 -6.86
N VAL A 20 7.57 -2.57 -6.75
CA VAL A 20 6.13 -2.58 -6.56
C VAL A 20 5.82 -3.06 -5.14
N ALA A 21 5.04 -2.27 -4.42
CA ALA A 21 4.54 -2.57 -3.09
C ALA A 21 3.02 -2.77 -3.14
N TYR A 22 2.49 -3.82 -2.53
CA TYR A 22 1.03 -4.05 -2.50
C TYR A 22 0.60 -4.85 -1.27
N VAL A 23 -0.69 -4.72 -0.93
CA VAL A 23 -1.34 -5.48 0.15
C VAL A 23 -2.23 -6.57 -0.45
N PRO A 24 -1.88 -7.86 -0.33
CA PRO A 24 -2.70 -8.94 -0.90
C PRO A 24 -4.13 -9.01 -0.33
N ALA A 25 -4.31 -8.53 0.90
CA ALA A 25 -5.61 -8.48 1.58
C ALA A 25 -6.53 -7.36 1.05
N ILE A 26 -6.00 -6.35 0.37
CA ILE A 26 -6.75 -5.17 -0.09
C ILE A 26 -6.60 -5.04 -1.60
N LYS A 27 -7.61 -5.50 -2.34
CA LYS A 27 -7.64 -5.34 -3.79
C LYS A 27 -7.64 -3.85 -4.15
N GLY A 28 -6.72 -3.46 -5.02
CA GLY A 28 -6.54 -2.06 -5.44
C GLY A 28 -5.49 -1.29 -4.63
N CYS A 29 -5.01 -1.82 -3.50
CA CYS A 29 -3.93 -1.20 -2.73
C CYS A 29 -2.57 -1.69 -3.25
N HIS A 30 -2.07 -0.98 -4.25
CA HIS A 30 -0.74 -1.18 -4.83
C HIS A 30 -0.12 0.17 -5.15
N ALA A 31 1.19 0.24 -5.05
CA ALA A 31 2.00 1.40 -5.36
C ALA A 31 3.33 0.96 -5.97
N TRP A 32 4.00 1.88 -6.65
CA TRP A 32 5.28 1.64 -7.27
C TRP A 32 6.22 2.80 -6.93
N GLY A 33 7.53 2.55 -6.96
CA GLY A 33 8.55 3.56 -6.71
C GLY A 33 9.91 3.13 -7.21
N GLU A 34 10.84 4.07 -7.32
CA GLU A 34 12.22 3.81 -7.76
C GLU A 34 13.01 3.00 -6.73
N THR A 35 12.60 3.02 -5.46
CA THR A 35 13.16 2.20 -4.38
C THR A 35 12.07 1.50 -3.58
N SER A 36 12.45 0.51 -2.78
CA SER A 36 11.55 -0.16 -1.84
C SER A 36 10.87 0.81 -0.87
N GLU A 37 11.59 1.84 -0.43
CA GLU A 37 11.10 2.87 0.49
C GLU A 37 10.13 3.80 -0.22
N ALA A 38 10.42 4.21 -1.45
CA ALA A 38 9.51 5.03 -2.26
C ALA A 38 8.19 4.29 -2.52
N ALA A 39 8.27 3.02 -2.94
CA ALA A 39 7.08 2.21 -3.17
C ALA A 39 6.25 2.01 -1.89
N ARG A 40 6.90 1.87 -0.73
CA ARG A 40 6.23 1.79 0.58
C ARG A 40 5.56 3.11 0.96
N ALA A 41 6.23 4.24 0.78
CA ALA A 41 5.69 5.56 1.11
C ALA A 41 4.45 5.89 0.27
N GLU A 42 4.48 5.56 -1.03
CA GLU A 42 3.31 5.68 -1.90
C GLU A 42 2.18 4.73 -1.48
N LEU A 43 2.50 3.51 -1.05
CA LEU A 43 1.50 2.58 -0.53
C LEU A 43 0.83 3.11 0.74
N ASP A 44 1.60 3.76 1.63
CA ASP A 44 1.09 4.42 2.84
C ASP A 44 0.09 5.53 2.47
N ASN A 45 0.39 6.36 1.47
CA ASN A 45 -0.52 7.40 0.98
C ASN A 45 -1.81 6.80 0.40
N VAL A 46 -1.68 5.80 -0.47
CA VAL A 46 -2.83 5.11 -1.09
C VAL A 46 -3.70 4.47 -0.02
N PHE A 47 -3.11 3.80 0.97
CA PHE A 47 -3.87 3.22 2.06
C PHE A 47 -4.56 4.27 2.93
N ALA A 48 -3.91 5.40 3.24
CA ALA A 48 -4.55 6.48 3.99
C ALA A 48 -5.80 7.01 3.26
N MET A 49 -5.72 7.18 1.94
CA MET A 49 -6.85 7.60 1.11
C MET A 49 -8.00 6.58 1.11
N ILE A 50 -7.68 5.28 1.06
CA ILE A 50 -8.70 4.20 1.05
C ILE A 50 -9.24 3.94 2.47
N LEU A 51 -8.43 4.17 3.50
CA LEU A 51 -8.79 3.95 4.91
C LEU A 51 -9.87 4.93 5.37
N GLU A 52 -9.80 6.19 4.96
CA GLU A 52 -10.88 7.16 5.24
C GLU A 52 -12.23 6.65 4.72
N GLU A 53 -12.27 6.14 3.48
CA GLU A 53 -13.50 5.56 2.91
C GLU A 53 -13.94 4.25 3.58
N TYR A 54 -12.99 3.42 4.04
CA TYR A 54 -13.29 2.16 4.73
C TYR A 54 -13.73 2.34 6.19
N CYS A 55 -13.23 3.38 6.86
CA CYS A 55 -13.56 3.66 8.26
C CYS A 55 -14.96 4.29 8.41
N ASP A 56 -15.42 5.07 7.44
CA ASP A 56 -16.75 5.68 7.48
C ASP A 56 -17.90 4.67 7.34
N HIS A 57 -17.66 3.52 6.70
CA HIS A 57 -18.65 2.44 6.61
C HIS A 57 -18.64 1.48 7.82
N CYS A 58 -17.85 1.77 8.85
CA CYS A 58 -17.81 1.03 10.11
C CYS A 58 -18.54 1.81 11.21
N SER A 59 -19.82 2.14 10.98
CA SER A 59 -20.76 2.61 12.01
C SER A 59 -22.08 1.83 11.96
#